data_AF-A0A923XCJ9-F1
#
_entry.id   AF-A0A923XCJ9-F1
#
_cell.length_a   1.000
_cell.length_b   1.000
_cell.length_c   1.000
_cell.angle_alpha   90.00
_cell.angle_beta   90.00
_cell.angle_gamma   90.00
#
_symmetry.space_group_name_H-M   'P 1'
#
loop_
_entity.id
_entity.type
_entity.pdbx_description
1 polymer ?
#
loop_
_entity_poly.entity_id
_entity_poly.type
_entity_poly.pdbx_seq_one_letter_code
_entity_poly.pdbx_strand_id
1 'polypeptide(L)'
;MKRSTVALKILSIMTLAGFFMSSTKCQQPVVEERQLKKNVRIGDVSATTYLDNSGFSFSEVARNQLSGVLFERNEFYERNVYPAPEDMAAVSDQKYFANQKISSVVSTKTVAQLKAWFPTAKSQNIALNRDSSCFMTRPQHFLYGTINSLETYSGASLNLGLSNTGVANIIPISANLKFDKMRLDLSFKAVDPWTQQTVAAVNDEAFKKDYKVGFGVDLGIIHIGPEFYRTTGLAEVLLNGLKSATQKLAAAILQEPRQIWNTRVVYSGDSYVAILGGAELGLKAGDKLKVFNETHTWKGEACGDSSVLTGSIIVSDISDPWIIEVEEAGDLLSRAKVLNPKESETISVGALVQLSSFVAPVVPPATTAKP
;
A
#
# COMPACT_ATOMS: atom_id res chain seq x y z
N MET A 1 -5.10 86.28 15.86
CA MET A 1 -5.97 86.47 17.03
C MET A 1 -6.29 85.10 17.63
N LYS A 2 -6.06 84.97 18.94
CA LYS A 2 -6.27 83.77 19.77
C LYS A 2 -7.75 83.55 20.10
N ARG A 3 -8.14 82.28 20.28
CA ARG A 3 -9.08 81.69 21.29
C ARG A 3 -9.11 80.18 20.99
N SER A 4 -8.44 79.28 21.75
CA SER A 4 -8.80 78.71 23.07
C SER A 4 -10.30 78.37 23.14
N THR A 5 -10.75 77.14 23.46
CA THR A 5 -10.51 76.47 24.75
C THR A 5 -10.90 74.97 24.72
N VAL A 6 -10.19 74.19 25.52
CA VAL A 6 -10.34 72.76 25.86
C VAL A 6 -11.33 72.56 27.02
N ALA A 7 -12.11 71.46 27.02
CA ALA A 7 -12.57 70.72 28.21
C ALA A 7 -13.03 69.30 27.75
N LEU A 8 -12.38 68.17 28.08
CA LEU A 8 -12.49 67.34 29.33
C LEU A 8 -13.96 67.14 29.77
N LYS A 9 -14.53 65.96 30.10
CA LYS A 9 -14.06 64.68 30.66
C LYS A 9 -15.34 63.76 30.77
N ILE A 10 -15.29 62.44 30.51
CA ILE A 10 -15.50 61.32 31.48
C ILE A 10 -16.55 60.28 31.01
N LEU A 11 -16.15 59.00 31.16
CA LEU A 11 -16.88 57.72 31.32
C LEU A 11 -18.17 57.45 30.51
N SER A 12 -18.11 56.38 29.73
CA SER A 12 -19.07 55.26 29.81
C SER A 12 -18.43 53.99 29.24
N ILE A 13 -17.66 53.29 30.09
CA ILE A 13 -17.36 51.87 29.91
C ILE A 13 -18.61 51.14 30.38
N MET A 14 -19.38 50.53 29.48
CA MET A 14 -20.14 49.30 29.77
C MET A 14 -20.56 48.63 28.45
N THR A 15 -20.28 47.32 28.41
CA THR A 15 -20.97 46.28 27.64
C THR A 15 -20.89 46.33 26.11
N LEU A 16 -19.79 45.81 25.56
CA LEU A 16 -19.79 45.12 24.27
C LEU A 16 -18.95 43.82 24.37
N ALA A 17 -19.37 42.93 25.25
CA ALA A 17 -18.89 41.54 25.30
C ALA A 17 -20.09 40.63 25.02
N GLY A 18 -20.11 40.02 23.83
CA GLY A 18 -21.23 39.30 23.25
C GLY A 18 -21.71 40.07 22.01
N PHE A 19 -21.48 39.66 20.78
CA PHE A 19 -21.41 38.31 20.22
C PHE A 19 -20.35 38.27 19.11
N PHE A 20 -19.17 37.72 19.40
CA PHE A 20 -18.39 37.01 18.38
C PHE A 20 -18.50 35.52 18.69
N MET A 21 -19.72 34.98 18.62
CA MET A 21 -19.89 33.55 18.38
C MET A 21 -19.58 33.32 16.91
N SER A 22 -18.28 33.21 16.63
CA SER A 22 -17.74 32.50 15.50
C SER A 22 -18.48 31.16 15.41
N SER A 23 -19.39 31.04 14.45
CA SER A 23 -19.92 29.76 14.01
C SER A 23 -18.82 29.04 13.22
N THR A 24 -17.73 28.72 13.91
CA THR A 24 -16.90 27.57 13.55
C THR A 24 -17.84 26.40 13.71
N LYS A 25 -18.56 26.05 12.64
CA LYS A 25 -19.13 24.72 12.51
C LYS A 25 -18.00 23.80 12.91
N CYS A 26 -18.14 23.12 14.05
CA CYS A 26 -17.32 21.98 14.37
C CYS A 26 -17.60 21.01 13.21
N GLN A 27 -16.82 21.12 12.14
CA GLN A 27 -16.54 20.00 11.28
C GLN A 27 -15.91 19.01 12.25
N GLN A 28 -16.73 18.14 12.82
CA GLN A 28 -16.23 16.91 13.37
C GLN A 28 -15.30 16.38 12.27
N PRO A 29 -14.01 16.14 12.58
CA PRO A 29 -13.14 15.53 11.59
C PRO A 29 -13.90 14.32 11.08
N VAL A 30 -14.12 14.26 9.76
CA VAL A 30 -14.66 13.06 9.14
C VAL A 30 -13.72 11.97 9.61
N VAL A 31 -14.18 11.15 10.56
CA VAL A 31 -13.40 10.02 11.05
C VAL A 31 -13.36 9.12 9.84
N GLU A 32 -12.25 9.17 9.12
CA GLU A 32 -12.01 8.32 7.96
C GLU A 32 -12.25 6.90 8.44
N GLU A 33 -13.24 6.24 7.84
CA GLU A 33 -13.62 4.90 8.25
C GLU A 33 -12.37 4.03 8.13
N ARG A 34 -12.01 3.37 9.23
CA ARG A 34 -10.79 2.57 9.29
C ARG A 34 -10.83 1.56 8.16
N GLN A 35 -9.75 1.43 7.40
CA GLN A 35 -9.61 0.42 6.34
C GLN A 35 -8.37 -0.43 6.59
N LEU A 36 -8.41 -1.68 6.14
CA LEU A 36 -7.23 -2.55 6.15
C LEU A 36 -6.41 -2.32 4.87
N LYS A 37 -5.09 -2.29 5.02
CA LYS A 37 -4.18 -2.12 3.89
C LYS A 37 -4.20 -3.37 3.02
N LYS A 38 -4.20 -3.19 1.69
CA LYS A 38 -3.99 -4.26 0.72
C LYS A 38 -2.51 -4.59 0.64
N ASN A 39 -2.20 -5.88 0.70
CA ASN A 39 -0.83 -6.37 0.59
C ASN A 39 -0.41 -6.39 -0.89
N VAL A 40 0.60 -5.60 -1.25
CA VAL A 40 1.06 -5.45 -2.62
C VAL A 40 2.56 -5.71 -2.76
N ARG A 41 3.00 -5.98 -4.00
CA ARG A 41 4.42 -6.01 -4.36
C ARG A 41 4.64 -5.24 -5.64
N ILE A 42 5.67 -4.41 -5.68
CA ILE A 42 6.07 -3.72 -6.90
C ILE A 42 6.74 -4.74 -7.82
N GLY A 43 6.15 -4.97 -8.99
CA GLY A 43 6.70 -5.83 -10.03
C GLY A 43 7.76 -5.09 -10.84
N ASP A 44 7.34 -4.06 -11.56
CA ASP A 44 8.22 -3.22 -12.37
C ASP A 44 7.70 -1.77 -12.44
N VAL A 45 8.60 -0.81 -12.57
CA VAL A 45 8.31 0.58 -12.91
C VAL A 45 9.29 0.99 -13.98
N SER A 46 8.81 1.07 -15.22
CA SER A 46 9.65 1.33 -16.39
C SER A 46 9.47 2.73 -16.93
N ALA A 47 10.54 3.27 -17.49
CA ALA A 47 10.56 4.52 -18.22
C ALA A 47 11.12 4.28 -19.63
N THR A 48 10.99 5.28 -20.49
CA THR A 48 11.50 5.19 -21.86
C THR A 48 13.04 5.19 -21.84
N THR A 49 13.67 4.65 -22.88
CA THR A 49 15.15 4.62 -23.01
C THR A 49 15.80 6.01 -23.10
N TYR A 50 15.02 7.07 -23.28
CA TYR A 50 15.52 8.45 -23.21
C TYR A 50 15.64 8.93 -21.75
N LEU A 51 14.84 8.36 -20.86
CA LEU A 51 14.86 8.62 -19.43
C LEU A 51 15.81 7.66 -18.70
N ASP A 52 15.91 6.41 -19.17
CA ASP A 52 16.88 5.43 -18.68
C ASP A 52 18.13 5.37 -19.56
N ASN A 53 19.27 5.73 -19.01
CA ASN A 53 20.56 5.70 -19.69
C ASN A 53 21.69 5.17 -18.79
N SER A 54 22.87 4.95 -19.37
CA SER A 54 24.03 4.39 -18.67
C SER A 54 24.50 5.18 -17.44
N GLY A 55 24.18 6.47 -17.33
CA GLY A 55 24.54 7.33 -16.21
C GLY A 55 23.40 7.63 -15.23
N PHE A 56 22.17 7.23 -15.55
CA PHE A 56 20.98 7.51 -14.74
C PHE A 56 19.81 6.61 -15.14
N SER A 57 19.29 5.83 -14.19
CA SER A 57 18.04 5.09 -14.38
C SER A 57 16.88 5.82 -13.72
N PHE A 58 16.02 6.41 -14.54
CA PHE A 58 14.77 7.00 -14.09
C PHE A 58 13.78 5.94 -13.58
N SER A 59 13.79 4.75 -14.17
CA SER A 59 13.02 3.58 -13.70
C SER A 59 13.39 3.21 -12.27
N GLU A 60 14.69 3.11 -11.96
CA GLU A 60 15.16 2.77 -10.61
C GLU A 60 14.76 3.85 -9.60
N VAL A 61 14.92 5.13 -9.96
CA VAL A 61 14.52 6.25 -9.11
C VAL A 61 13.02 6.26 -8.85
N ALA A 62 12.21 6.05 -9.90
CA ALA A 62 10.75 5.99 -9.79
C ALA A 62 10.29 4.81 -8.92
N ARG A 63 10.91 3.64 -9.09
CA ARG A 63 10.64 2.46 -8.27
C ARG A 63 10.94 2.70 -6.80
N ASN A 64 12.11 3.28 -6.49
CA ASN A 64 12.51 3.58 -5.12
C ASN A 64 11.58 4.62 -4.47
N GLN A 65 11.15 5.63 -5.22
CA GLN A 65 10.18 6.61 -4.72
C GLN A 65 8.80 6.00 -4.51
N LEU A 66 8.37 5.08 -5.39
CA LEU A 66 7.08 4.40 -5.25
C LEU A 66 7.00 3.62 -3.93
N SER A 67 8.04 2.89 -3.53
CA SER A 67 8.07 2.22 -2.22
C SER A 67 7.85 3.21 -1.06
N GLY A 68 8.47 4.39 -1.13
CA GLY A 68 8.24 5.46 -0.15
C GLY A 68 6.79 5.98 -0.17
N VAL A 69 6.21 6.15 -1.36
CA VAL A 69 4.80 6.54 -1.51
C VAL A 69 3.84 5.51 -0.90
N LEU A 70 4.10 4.22 -1.09
CA LEU A 70 3.28 3.16 -0.51
C LEU A 70 3.39 3.14 1.02
N PHE A 71 4.58 3.42 1.58
CA PHE A 71 4.78 3.46 3.03
C PHE A 71 4.04 4.62 3.71
N GLU A 72 4.02 5.81 3.09
CA GLU A 72 3.31 7.00 3.62
C GLU A 72 1.78 6.85 3.61
N ARG A 73 1.26 5.90 2.82
CA ARG A 73 -0.16 5.76 2.51
C ARG A 73 -0.80 4.61 3.31
N ASN A 74 -2.12 4.67 3.45
CA ASN A 74 -2.90 3.74 4.28
C ASN A 74 -3.71 2.72 3.49
N GLU A 75 -3.59 2.74 2.16
CA GLU A 75 -4.33 1.86 1.26
C GLU A 75 -3.54 0.58 0.94
N PHE A 76 -2.20 0.70 0.87
CA PHE A 76 -1.31 -0.38 0.49
C PHE A 76 -0.23 -0.64 1.54
N TYR A 77 0.23 -1.88 1.61
CA TYR A 77 1.42 -2.27 2.34
C TYR A 77 2.31 -3.08 1.40
N GLU A 78 3.52 -2.59 1.14
CA GLU A 78 4.52 -3.32 0.35
C GLU A 78 5.17 -4.41 1.23
N ARG A 79 4.70 -5.66 1.09
CA ARG A 79 5.29 -6.77 1.82
C ARG A 79 6.41 -7.38 1.00
N ASN A 80 7.63 -7.16 1.47
CA ASN A 80 8.83 -7.73 0.85
C ASN A 80 9.21 -9.11 1.40
N VAL A 81 8.54 -9.57 2.46
CA VAL A 81 8.80 -10.85 3.11
C VAL A 81 7.51 -11.65 3.20
N TYR A 82 7.46 -12.74 2.44
CA TYR A 82 6.45 -13.77 2.61
C TYR A 82 7.08 -15.01 3.22
N PRO A 83 6.34 -15.79 4.01
CA PRO A 83 6.80 -17.11 4.43
C PRO A 83 7.06 -17.95 3.18
N ALA A 84 8.24 -18.56 3.07
CA ALA A 84 8.48 -19.59 2.07
C ALA A 84 7.79 -20.88 2.50
N PRO A 85 7.45 -21.79 1.55
CA PRO A 85 6.91 -23.11 1.91
C PRO A 85 7.85 -23.88 2.84
N GLU A 86 9.17 -23.70 2.66
CA GLU A 86 10.24 -24.27 3.48
C GLU A 86 10.24 -23.73 4.92
N ASP A 87 9.92 -22.45 5.13
CA ASP A 87 9.83 -21.84 6.46
C ASP A 87 8.71 -22.47 7.29
N MET A 88 7.60 -22.78 6.62
CA MET A 88 6.42 -23.40 7.24
C MET A 88 6.68 -24.87 7.56
N ALA A 89 7.48 -25.56 6.74
CA ALA A 89 7.98 -26.89 7.04
C ALA A 89 8.99 -26.88 8.21
N ALA A 90 9.84 -25.86 8.35
CA ALA A 90 10.88 -25.80 9.39
C ALA A 90 10.32 -25.68 10.83
N VAL A 91 9.08 -25.21 11.02
CA VAL A 91 8.47 -25.15 12.37
C VAL A 91 8.23 -26.55 12.96
N SER A 92 8.32 -27.60 12.14
CA SER A 92 7.87 -28.95 12.45
C SER A 92 8.87 -29.89 13.13
N ASP A 93 10.18 -29.61 13.12
CA ASP A 93 11.16 -30.65 13.40
C ASP A 93 12.27 -30.22 14.39
N GLN A 94 12.18 -30.72 15.63
CA GLN A 94 13.18 -30.49 16.69
C GLN A 94 14.58 -30.99 16.27
N LYS A 95 14.66 -31.98 15.36
CA LYS A 95 15.94 -32.53 14.85
C LYS A 95 16.58 -31.68 13.75
N TYR A 96 15.81 -30.90 12.97
CA TYR A 96 16.39 -30.01 11.96
C TYR A 96 17.16 -28.85 12.58
N PHE A 97 16.75 -28.36 13.75
CA PHE A 97 17.43 -27.28 14.47
C PHE A 97 18.75 -27.70 15.11
N ALA A 98 18.95 -29.00 15.38
CA ALA A 98 20.17 -29.49 16.02
C ALA A 98 21.31 -29.75 15.01
N ASN A 99 21.00 -30.01 13.74
CA ASN A 99 21.97 -30.54 12.77
C ASN A 99 22.28 -29.63 11.56
N GLN A 100 21.69 -28.44 11.44
CA GLN A 100 22.07 -27.50 10.38
C GLN A 100 22.91 -26.33 10.90
N LYS A 101 24.23 -26.46 10.72
CA LYS A 101 25.15 -25.33 10.50
C LYS A 101 25.11 -24.83 9.04
N ILE A 102 23.99 -25.02 8.34
CA ILE A 102 23.86 -24.68 6.91
C ILE A 102 22.64 -23.76 6.75
N SER A 103 22.91 -22.55 6.25
CA SER A 103 21.97 -21.50 5.87
C SER A 103 21.33 -20.69 7.00
N SER A 104 22.05 -19.64 7.41
CA SER A 104 21.55 -18.45 8.10
C SER A 104 20.65 -17.55 7.22
N VAL A 105 19.82 -18.12 6.35
CA VAL A 105 18.94 -17.35 5.47
C VAL A 105 17.52 -17.41 6.03
N VAL A 106 17.22 -16.40 6.86
CA VAL A 106 15.88 -15.98 7.28
C VAL A 106 15.03 -17.09 7.91
N SER A 107 15.38 -17.51 9.14
CA SER A 107 14.36 -17.88 10.13
C SER A 107 13.39 -16.70 10.25
N THR A 108 12.33 -16.68 9.44
CA THR A 108 11.45 -15.53 9.29
C THR A 108 10.87 -15.11 10.64
N LYS A 109 10.78 -13.79 10.88
CA LYS A 109 10.11 -13.22 12.07
C LYS A 109 8.73 -13.88 12.32
N THR A 110 8.07 -14.29 11.24
CA THR A 110 6.85 -15.10 11.20
C THR A 110 6.97 -16.41 11.98
N VAL A 111 7.99 -17.24 11.71
CA VAL A 111 8.20 -18.52 12.40
C VAL A 111 8.51 -18.30 13.88
N ALA A 112 9.35 -17.31 14.20
CA ALA A 112 9.67 -16.96 15.59
C ALA A 112 8.42 -16.53 16.37
N GLN A 113 7.58 -15.69 15.75
CA GLN A 113 6.31 -15.23 16.32
C GLN A 113 5.32 -16.38 16.53
N LEU A 114 5.19 -17.29 15.55
CA LEU A 114 4.30 -18.45 15.67
C LEU A 114 4.74 -19.39 16.80
N LYS A 115 6.05 -19.64 16.95
CA LYS A 115 6.59 -20.46 18.05
C LYS A 115 6.38 -19.81 19.41
N ALA A 116 6.49 -18.49 19.50
CA ALA A 116 6.24 -17.76 20.75
C ALA A 116 4.78 -17.92 21.20
N TRP A 117 3.83 -17.90 20.26
CA TRP A 117 2.41 -18.09 20.57
C TRP A 117 2.01 -19.55 20.79
N PHE A 118 2.62 -20.48 20.07
CA PHE A 118 2.26 -21.90 20.07
C PHE A 118 3.50 -22.79 20.26
N PRO A 119 4.10 -22.80 21.47
CA PRO A 119 5.36 -23.51 21.72
C PRO A 119 5.25 -25.04 21.60
N THR A 120 4.04 -25.58 21.69
CA THR A 120 3.73 -27.02 21.61
C THR A 120 3.10 -27.43 20.28
N ALA A 121 3.08 -26.53 19.28
CA ALA A 121 2.48 -26.80 17.98
C ALA A 121 3.09 -28.02 17.30
N LYS A 122 2.24 -28.94 16.82
CA LYS A 122 2.65 -30.09 16.03
C LYS A 122 2.77 -29.71 14.55
N SER A 123 3.64 -30.42 13.83
CA SER A 123 3.87 -30.27 12.38
C SER A 123 2.60 -30.22 11.54
N GLN A 124 1.65 -31.11 11.87
CA GLN A 124 0.35 -31.27 11.21
C GLN A 124 -0.55 -30.04 11.32
N ASN A 125 -0.40 -29.22 12.37
CA ASN A 125 -1.21 -28.02 12.60
C ASN A 125 -0.71 -26.81 11.79
N ILE A 126 0.47 -26.95 11.17
CA ILE A 126 1.17 -25.95 10.35
C ILE A 126 1.27 -26.43 8.89
N ALA A 127 0.97 -27.71 8.65
CA ALA A 127 1.14 -28.35 7.35
C ALA A 127 0.29 -27.62 6.29
N LEU A 128 0.98 -26.90 5.41
CA LEU A 128 0.36 -26.29 4.25
C LEU A 128 -0.10 -27.40 3.32
N ASN A 129 -1.37 -27.40 2.93
CA ASN A 129 -1.77 -28.17 1.76
C ASN A 129 -0.96 -27.65 0.56
N ARG A 130 -0.33 -28.55 -0.22
CA ARG A 130 0.43 -28.20 -1.45
C ARG A 130 -0.39 -27.26 -2.32
N ASP A 131 -1.69 -27.52 -2.45
CA ASP A 131 -2.62 -26.77 -3.30
C ASP A 131 -2.93 -25.35 -2.81
N SER A 132 -2.63 -25.04 -1.54
CA SER A 132 -2.91 -23.75 -0.92
C SER A 132 -1.65 -23.05 -0.41
N SER A 133 -0.50 -23.71 -0.46
CA SER A 133 0.78 -23.23 0.07
C SER A 133 1.16 -21.86 -0.50
N CYS A 134 0.99 -21.70 -1.81
CA CYS A 134 1.34 -20.47 -2.51
C CYS A 134 0.49 -19.27 -2.09
N PHE A 135 -0.77 -19.44 -1.65
CA PHE A 135 -1.62 -18.31 -1.25
C PHE A 135 -1.07 -17.50 -0.07
N MET A 136 -0.16 -18.08 0.71
CA MET A 136 0.52 -17.38 1.80
C MET A 136 1.83 -16.72 1.36
N THR A 137 2.31 -17.04 0.15
CA THR A 137 3.63 -16.64 -0.36
C THR A 137 3.61 -15.48 -1.37
N ARG A 138 2.41 -15.05 -1.80
CA ARG A 138 2.25 -13.99 -2.81
C ARG A 138 1.42 -12.82 -2.26
N PRO A 139 1.59 -11.60 -2.82
CA PRO A 139 0.74 -10.44 -2.51
C PRO A 139 -0.72 -10.69 -2.89
N GLN A 140 -1.60 -9.75 -2.55
CA GLN A 140 -2.92 -9.67 -3.15
C GLN A 140 -2.83 -9.10 -4.58
N HIS A 141 -1.88 -8.18 -4.83
CA HIS A 141 -1.70 -7.55 -6.14
C HIS A 141 -0.22 -7.31 -6.45
N PHE A 142 0.16 -7.53 -7.72
CA PHE A 142 1.39 -6.96 -8.27
C PHE A 142 1.08 -5.59 -8.87
N LEU A 143 1.89 -4.59 -8.52
CA LEU A 143 1.78 -3.25 -9.10
C LEU A 143 2.84 -3.07 -10.19
N TYR A 144 2.40 -2.60 -11.35
CA TYR A 144 3.26 -2.26 -12.48
C TYR A 144 3.04 -0.80 -12.86
N GLY A 145 4.13 -0.07 -13.08
CA GLY A 145 4.12 1.33 -13.52
C GLY A 145 4.85 1.50 -14.84
N THR A 146 4.40 2.47 -15.63
CA THR A 146 5.11 2.93 -16.83
C THR A 146 5.06 4.45 -16.88
N ILE A 147 6.21 5.06 -17.14
CA ILE A 147 6.36 6.48 -17.38
C ILE A 147 6.27 6.69 -18.89
N ASN A 148 5.11 7.16 -19.34
CA ASN A 148 4.73 7.21 -20.75
C ASN A 148 5.39 8.37 -21.47
N SER A 149 5.47 9.53 -20.80
CA SER A 149 6.06 10.71 -21.36
C SER A 149 6.62 11.66 -20.29
N LEU A 150 7.60 12.45 -20.70
CA LEU A 150 8.06 13.64 -20.00
C LEU A 150 8.11 14.80 -20.99
N GLU A 151 7.39 15.86 -20.68
CA GLU A 151 7.29 17.04 -21.53
C GLU A 151 7.64 18.30 -20.75
N THR A 152 8.38 19.20 -21.40
CA THR A 152 8.70 20.52 -20.86
C THR A 152 8.26 21.60 -21.84
N TYR A 153 7.79 22.69 -21.27
CA TYR A 153 7.14 23.78 -21.98
C TYR A 153 7.79 25.11 -21.64
N SER A 154 7.72 26.07 -22.58
CA SER A 154 7.92 27.50 -22.34
C SER A 154 6.70 28.24 -22.89
N GLY A 155 5.83 28.69 -21.99
CA GLY A 155 4.51 29.20 -22.32
C GLY A 155 3.62 28.09 -22.88
N ALA A 156 3.08 28.31 -24.08
CA ALA A 156 2.26 27.32 -24.78
C ALA A 156 3.09 26.35 -25.68
N SER A 157 4.40 26.57 -25.82
CA SER A 157 5.23 25.81 -26.76
C SER A 157 5.92 24.62 -26.06
N LEU A 158 5.85 23.44 -26.68
CA LEU A 158 6.58 22.25 -26.26
C LEU A 158 8.06 22.40 -26.66
N ASN A 159 8.96 22.44 -25.67
CA ASN A 159 10.40 22.56 -25.90
C ASN A 159 11.10 21.20 -25.99
N LEU A 160 10.69 20.28 -25.10
CA LEU A 160 11.19 18.91 -25.06
C LEU A 160 10.00 17.99 -24.82
N GLY A 161 9.84 16.95 -25.65
CA GLY A 161 8.88 15.88 -25.42
C GLY A 161 9.55 14.53 -25.61
N LEU A 162 9.69 13.78 -24.52
CA LEU A 162 10.21 12.41 -24.52
C LEU A 162 9.03 11.46 -24.31
N SER A 163 8.84 10.50 -25.20
CA SER A 163 7.78 9.50 -25.06
C SER A 163 8.24 8.11 -25.52
N ASN A 164 7.38 7.11 -25.32
CA ASN A 164 7.60 5.76 -25.83
C ASN A 164 7.66 5.67 -27.36
N THR A 165 7.15 6.69 -28.08
CA THR A 165 7.15 6.73 -29.55
C THR A 165 8.34 7.50 -30.13
N GLY A 166 9.22 8.05 -29.28
CA GLY A 166 10.41 8.78 -29.70
C GLY A 166 10.53 10.15 -29.04
N VAL A 167 11.41 10.99 -29.57
CA VAL A 167 11.53 12.39 -29.16
C VAL A 167 10.72 13.26 -30.12
N ALA A 168 9.66 13.88 -29.62
CA ALA A 168 8.66 14.56 -30.44
C ALA A 168 9.06 16.00 -30.84
N ASN A 169 9.93 16.65 -30.05
CA ASN A 169 10.49 17.96 -30.38
C ASN A 169 11.77 18.20 -29.56
N ILE A 170 12.82 18.66 -30.24
CA ILE A 170 14.03 19.24 -29.64
C ILE A 170 14.26 20.54 -30.40
N ILE A 171 14.12 21.69 -29.75
CA ILE A 171 14.53 22.95 -30.38
C ILE A 171 16.05 23.09 -30.13
N PRO A 172 16.92 22.99 -31.16
CA PRO A 172 18.35 23.06 -30.99
C PRO A 172 18.75 24.51 -30.71
N ILE A 173 19.08 24.86 -29.47
CA ILE A 173 19.38 26.26 -29.14
C ILE A 173 20.54 26.36 -28.13
N SER A 174 21.61 26.98 -28.59
CA SER A 174 22.69 27.52 -27.77
C SER A 174 22.22 28.77 -27.01
N ALA A 175 21.68 28.61 -25.80
CA ALA A 175 21.65 29.57 -24.67
C ALA A 175 20.39 29.41 -23.80
N ASN A 176 20.60 29.29 -22.47
CA ASN A 176 19.65 29.52 -21.37
C ASN A 176 18.16 29.25 -21.67
N LEU A 177 17.81 27.98 -21.89
CA LEU A 177 16.43 27.51 -21.94
C LEU A 177 15.74 27.75 -20.60
N LYS A 178 14.66 28.55 -20.58
CA LYS A 178 13.76 28.65 -19.42
C LYS A 178 12.53 27.81 -19.69
N PHE A 179 12.30 26.80 -18.87
CA PHE A 179 11.07 26.01 -18.88
C PHE A 179 10.14 26.52 -17.80
N ASP A 180 8.91 26.89 -18.13
CA ASP A 180 7.93 27.38 -17.15
C ASP A 180 6.95 26.28 -16.69
N LYS A 181 6.81 25.20 -17.46
CA LYS A 181 5.96 24.06 -17.11
C LYS A 181 6.61 22.73 -17.48
N MET A 182 6.42 21.73 -16.61
CA MET A 182 6.77 20.33 -16.85
C MET A 182 5.52 19.47 -16.66
N ARG A 183 5.34 18.47 -17.54
CA ARG A 183 4.30 17.44 -17.46
C ARG A 183 4.95 16.06 -17.50
N LEU A 184 4.49 15.17 -16.62
CA LEU A 184 4.86 13.76 -16.62
C LEU A 184 3.59 12.93 -16.74
N ASP A 185 3.55 12.03 -17.72
CA ASP A 185 2.42 11.13 -17.93
C ASP A 185 2.80 9.73 -17.43
N LEU A 186 1.97 9.17 -16.55
CA LEU A 186 2.21 7.91 -15.86
C LEU A 186 1.01 6.97 -16.09
N SER A 187 1.27 5.68 -16.20
CA SER A 187 0.24 4.65 -16.17
C SER A 187 0.60 3.59 -15.15
N PHE A 188 -0.38 3.20 -14.34
CA PHE A 188 -0.24 2.16 -13.34
C PHE A 188 -1.31 1.10 -13.53
N LYS A 189 -0.95 -0.15 -13.27
CA LYS A 189 -1.89 -1.26 -13.24
C LYS A 189 -1.62 -2.21 -12.08
N ALA A 190 -2.69 -2.76 -11.54
CA ALA A 190 -2.66 -3.83 -10.55
C ALA A 190 -3.05 -5.14 -11.23
N VAL A 191 -2.25 -6.19 -11.00
CA VAL A 191 -2.45 -7.51 -11.59
C VAL A 191 -2.69 -8.52 -10.46
N ASP A 192 -3.68 -9.38 -10.66
CA ASP A 192 -3.95 -10.50 -9.77
C ASP A 192 -2.85 -11.57 -9.94
N PRO A 193 -2.15 -11.96 -8.86
CA PRO A 193 -1.00 -12.86 -8.92
C PRO A 193 -1.35 -14.32 -9.25
N TRP A 194 -2.64 -14.66 -9.29
CA TRP A 194 -3.14 -16.02 -9.50
C TRP A 194 -3.72 -16.20 -10.89
N THR A 195 -4.50 -15.22 -11.35
CA THR A 195 -5.13 -15.24 -12.68
C THR A 195 -4.31 -14.51 -13.74
N GLN A 196 -3.33 -13.71 -13.32
CA GLN A 196 -2.56 -12.78 -14.16
C GLN A 196 -3.40 -11.73 -14.89
N GLN A 197 -4.66 -11.57 -14.49
CA GLN A 197 -5.55 -10.57 -15.06
C GLN A 197 -5.29 -9.19 -14.45
N THR A 198 -5.45 -8.15 -15.26
CA THR A 198 -5.43 -6.77 -14.76
C THR A 198 -6.71 -6.53 -13.97
N VAL A 199 -6.55 -6.18 -12.70
CA VAL A 199 -7.65 -5.88 -11.77
C VAL A 199 -8.09 -4.42 -11.93
N ALA A 200 -7.11 -3.51 -12.03
CA ALA A 200 -7.36 -2.10 -12.22
C ALA A 200 -6.20 -1.48 -13.00
N ALA A 201 -6.48 -0.42 -13.76
CA ALA A 201 -5.47 0.38 -14.42
C ALA A 201 -5.87 1.85 -14.40
N VAL A 202 -4.89 2.73 -14.26
CA VAL A 202 -5.09 4.18 -14.21
C VAL A 202 -4.02 4.86 -15.06
N ASN A 203 -4.41 5.95 -15.70
CA ASN A 203 -3.50 6.91 -16.31
C ASN A 203 -3.56 8.19 -15.50
N ASP A 204 -2.41 8.83 -15.30
CA ASP A 204 -2.31 10.06 -14.55
C ASP A 204 -1.31 11.02 -15.17
N GLU A 205 -1.51 12.29 -14.89
CA GLU A 205 -0.67 13.38 -15.36
C GLU A 205 -0.26 14.24 -14.16
N ALA A 206 1.05 14.44 -14.01
CA ALA A 206 1.60 15.33 -12.99
C ALA A 206 2.18 16.58 -13.63
N PHE A 207 1.90 17.73 -13.03
CA PHE A 207 2.36 19.01 -13.51
C PHE A 207 3.16 19.75 -12.45
N LYS A 208 4.17 20.49 -12.91
CA LYS A 208 4.77 21.58 -12.15
C LYS A 208 4.79 22.84 -13.01
N LYS A 209 4.33 23.95 -12.45
CA LYS A 209 4.34 25.29 -13.05
C LYS A 209 5.35 26.17 -12.34
N ASP A 210 5.69 27.30 -12.95
CA ASP A 210 6.57 28.34 -12.38
C ASP A 210 8.01 27.90 -12.14
N TYR A 211 8.51 27.01 -13.00
CA TYR A 211 9.91 26.66 -13.02
C TYR A 211 10.70 27.72 -13.82
N LYS A 212 11.93 28.06 -13.43
CA LYS A 212 12.81 28.97 -14.18
C LYS A 212 14.26 28.59 -13.93
N VAL A 213 14.76 27.56 -14.59
CA VAL A 213 16.19 27.25 -14.58
C VAL A 213 16.71 27.19 -16.00
N GLY A 214 17.77 27.95 -16.22
CA GLY A 214 18.56 27.93 -17.44
C GLY A 214 19.46 26.71 -17.45
N PHE A 215 19.30 25.84 -18.45
CA PHE A 215 20.24 24.77 -18.72
C PHE A 215 21.00 25.06 -20.01
N GLY A 216 22.33 24.86 -19.98
CA GLY A 216 23.13 24.63 -21.17
C GLY A 216 23.14 23.13 -21.44
N VAL A 217 22.57 22.69 -22.56
CA VAL A 217 22.64 21.29 -23.00
C VAL A 217 23.54 21.26 -24.23
N ASP A 218 24.62 20.49 -24.18
CA ASP A 218 25.48 20.25 -25.34
C ASP A 218 24.81 19.17 -26.22
N LEU A 219 24.37 19.57 -27.41
CA LEU A 219 23.38 18.86 -28.22
C LEU A 219 24.02 17.81 -29.15
N GLY A 220 24.52 16.73 -28.55
CA GLY A 220 24.79 15.49 -29.28
C GLY A 220 23.68 14.46 -29.11
N ILE A 221 23.26 14.21 -27.86
CA ILE A 221 22.20 13.25 -27.49
C ILE A 221 21.66 13.71 -26.13
N ILE A 222 20.39 14.15 -26.07
CA ILE A 222 19.77 14.58 -24.81
C ILE A 222 19.57 13.34 -23.93
N HIS A 223 20.44 13.18 -22.94
CA HIS A 223 20.26 12.25 -21.86
C HIS A 223 19.83 13.03 -20.62
N ILE A 224 18.69 12.67 -20.02
CA ILE A 224 18.33 13.21 -18.71
C ILE A 224 19.25 12.58 -17.69
N GLY A 225 20.18 13.38 -17.18
CA GLY A 225 21.12 12.98 -16.13
C GLY A 225 20.64 13.33 -14.72
N PRO A 226 21.39 12.93 -13.69
CA PRO A 226 21.04 13.18 -12.29
C PRO A 226 20.94 14.68 -11.96
N GLU A 227 21.78 15.51 -12.59
CA GLU A 227 21.74 16.96 -12.41
C GLU A 227 20.44 17.57 -12.91
N PHE A 228 19.98 17.18 -14.11
CA PHE A 228 18.67 17.61 -14.62
C PHE A 228 17.57 17.16 -13.64
N TYR A 229 17.57 15.90 -13.21
CA TYR A 229 16.56 15.39 -12.27
C TYR A 229 16.46 16.19 -10.96
N ARG A 230 17.61 16.54 -10.35
CA ARG A 230 17.68 17.24 -9.06
C ARG A 230 17.31 18.72 -9.17
N THR A 231 17.73 19.36 -10.24
CA THR A 231 17.58 20.81 -10.39
C THR A 231 16.23 21.18 -11.00
N THR A 232 15.68 20.36 -11.92
CA THR A 232 14.45 20.62 -12.72
C THR A 232 13.11 20.60 -12.00
N GLY A 233 13.10 20.17 -10.74
CA GLY A 233 11.85 19.85 -10.06
C GLY A 233 11.18 18.58 -10.60
N LEU A 234 11.83 17.84 -11.50
CA LEU A 234 11.37 16.55 -12.01
C LEU A 234 11.17 15.54 -10.87
N ALA A 235 12.00 15.58 -9.83
CA ALA A 235 11.80 14.77 -8.63
C ALA A 235 10.45 15.00 -7.95
N GLU A 236 10.01 16.27 -7.89
CA GLU A 236 8.73 16.64 -7.29
C GLU A 236 7.56 16.25 -8.21
N VAL A 237 7.69 16.49 -9.52
CA VAL A 237 6.68 16.08 -10.51
C VAL A 237 6.47 14.56 -10.46
N LEU A 238 7.57 13.80 -10.45
CA LEU A 238 7.55 12.35 -10.32
C LEU A 238 6.88 11.93 -9.02
N LEU A 239 7.31 12.46 -7.87
CA LEU A 239 6.72 12.11 -6.58
C LEU A 239 5.23 12.41 -6.52
N ASN A 240 4.79 13.58 -7.00
CA ASN A 240 3.39 13.96 -7.03
C ASN A 240 2.57 13.06 -7.96
N GLY A 241 3.13 12.71 -9.12
CA GLY A 241 2.52 11.77 -10.05
C GLY A 241 2.38 10.36 -9.46
N LEU A 242 3.42 9.85 -8.82
CA LEU A 242 3.38 8.55 -8.13
C LEU A 242 2.34 8.55 -7.00
N LYS A 243 2.28 9.63 -6.20
CA LYS A 243 1.27 9.79 -5.14
C LYS A 243 -0.15 9.79 -5.70
N SER A 244 -0.41 10.56 -6.76
CA SER A 244 -1.75 10.67 -7.33
C SER A 244 -2.17 9.39 -8.06
N ALA A 245 -1.27 8.81 -8.87
CA ALA A 245 -1.55 7.57 -9.60
C ALA A 245 -1.80 6.39 -8.64
N THR A 246 -1.01 6.26 -7.57
CA THR A 246 -1.19 5.21 -6.56
C THR A 246 -2.53 5.37 -5.84
N GLN A 247 -2.91 6.60 -5.49
CA GLN A 247 -4.20 6.88 -4.85
C GLN A 247 -5.38 6.56 -5.77
N LYS A 248 -5.30 6.94 -7.05
CA LYS A 248 -6.31 6.59 -8.06
C LYS A 248 -6.40 5.08 -8.27
N LEU A 249 -5.26 4.39 -8.31
CA LEU A 249 -5.23 2.93 -8.44
C LEU A 249 -5.86 2.25 -7.23
N ALA A 250 -5.56 2.69 -6.01
CA ALA A 250 -6.18 2.19 -4.79
C ALA A 250 -7.71 2.36 -4.84
N ALA A 251 -8.19 3.55 -5.20
CA ALA A 251 -9.62 3.82 -5.35
C ALA A 251 -10.27 2.90 -6.40
N ALA A 252 -9.60 2.68 -7.54
CA ALA A 252 -10.09 1.79 -8.59
C ALA A 252 -10.18 0.33 -8.10
N ILE A 253 -9.18 -0.17 -7.38
CA ILE A 253 -9.22 -1.53 -6.79
C ILE A 253 -10.35 -1.65 -5.76
N LEU A 254 -10.55 -0.66 -4.91
CA LEU A 254 -11.58 -0.69 -3.87
C LEU A 254 -13.01 -0.68 -4.43
N GLN A 255 -13.20 -0.18 -5.65
CA GLN A 255 -14.49 -0.21 -6.34
C GLN A 255 -14.82 -1.57 -6.96
N GLU A 256 -13.83 -2.45 -7.11
CA GLU A 256 -14.04 -3.77 -7.69
C GLU A 256 -14.71 -4.72 -6.67
N PRO A 257 -15.93 -5.23 -6.94
CA PRO A 257 -16.68 -6.04 -5.97
C PRO A 257 -15.96 -7.33 -5.54
N ARG A 258 -15.07 -7.85 -6.39
CA ARG A 258 -14.27 -9.05 -6.11
C ARG A 258 -13.01 -8.77 -5.29
N GLN A 259 -12.69 -7.49 -5.06
CA GLN A 259 -11.47 -7.05 -4.39
C GLN A 259 -11.72 -6.70 -2.92
N ILE A 260 -12.48 -7.55 -2.23
CA ILE A 260 -12.65 -7.48 -0.77
C ILE A 260 -11.29 -7.75 -0.10
N TRP A 261 -11.00 -7.09 1.02
CA TRP A 261 -9.81 -7.42 1.80
C TRP A 261 -9.88 -8.87 2.28
N ASN A 262 -8.83 -9.64 1.99
CA ASN A 262 -8.71 -11.03 2.41
C ASN A 262 -7.29 -11.39 2.84
N THR A 263 -7.18 -12.48 3.59
CA THR A 263 -5.92 -13.11 3.95
C THR A 263 -6.11 -14.61 4.12
N ARG A 264 -5.11 -15.32 4.67
CA ARG A 264 -5.07 -16.78 4.79
C ARG A 264 -4.74 -17.23 6.20
N VAL A 265 -5.32 -18.35 6.61
CA VAL A 265 -4.93 -19.07 7.84
C VAL A 265 -3.56 -19.71 7.62
N VAL A 266 -2.61 -19.45 8.51
CA VAL A 266 -1.26 -20.04 8.50
C VAL A 266 -1.08 -21.12 9.57
N TYR A 267 -1.95 -21.14 10.58
CA TYR A 267 -1.97 -22.13 11.65
C TYR A 267 -3.40 -22.35 12.12
N SER A 268 -3.75 -23.62 12.36
CA SER A 268 -5.06 -24.00 12.86
C SER A 268 -4.93 -24.94 14.07
N GLY A 269 -5.61 -24.60 15.15
CA GLY A 269 -5.80 -25.45 16.33
C GLY A 269 -7.25 -25.37 16.82
N ASP A 270 -7.58 -26.14 17.86
CA ASP A 270 -8.97 -26.40 18.27
C ASP A 270 -9.78 -25.14 18.61
N SER A 271 -9.15 -24.15 19.25
CA SER A 271 -9.82 -22.90 19.66
C SER A 271 -9.13 -21.64 19.15
N TYR A 272 -8.03 -21.80 18.43
CA TYR A 272 -7.17 -20.69 17.99
C TYR A 272 -6.65 -20.91 16.58
N VAL A 273 -6.55 -19.82 15.84
CA VAL A 273 -5.90 -19.78 14.53
C VAL A 273 -4.86 -18.68 14.51
N ALA A 274 -3.88 -18.82 13.63
CA ALA A 274 -3.06 -17.69 13.21
C ALA A 274 -3.34 -17.36 11.76
N ILE A 275 -3.40 -16.07 11.43
CA ILE A 275 -3.64 -15.58 10.07
C ILE A 275 -2.45 -14.77 9.59
N LEU A 276 -2.23 -14.77 8.28
CA LEU A 276 -1.25 -13.91 7.64
C LEU A 276 -1.71 -12.45 7.75
N GLY A 277 -0.81 -11.56 8.15
CA GLY A 277 -1.13 -10.16 8.37
C GLY A 277 -1.45 -9.83 9.82
N GLY A 278 -1.00 -8.66 10.25
CA GLY A 278 -1.29 -8.10 11.56
C GLY A 278 -1.32 -6.57 11.53
N ALA A 279 -0.61 -5.95 12.47
CA ALA A 279 -0.65 -4.51 12.68
C ALA A 279 -0.19 -3.71 11.45
N GLU A 280 0.70 -4.29 10.62
CA GLU A 280 1.19 -3.69 9.39
C GLU A 280 0.08 -3.48 8.34
N LEU A 281 -0.94 -4.34 8.37
CA LEU A 281 -2.14 -4.21 7.54
C LEU A 281 -3.27 -3.44 8.22
N GLY A 282 -3.05 -2.94 9.44
CA GLY A 282 -4.03 -2.21 10.22
C GLY A 282 -5.01 -3.08 11.01
N LEU A 283 -4.73 -4.39 11.19
CA LEU A 283 -5.48 -5.24 12.11
C LEU A 283 -5.23 -4.83 13.57
N LYS A 284 -6.23 -5.03 14.41
CA LYS A 284 -6.20 -4.72 15.85
C LYS A 284 -6.86 -5.83 16.64
N ALA A 285 -6.43 -5.98 17.90
CA ALA A 285 -7.14 -6.83 18.85
C ALA A 285 -8.63 -6.41 18.95
N GLY A 286 -9.53 -7.38 18.93
CA GLY A 286 -10.98 -7.22 18.93
C GLY A 286 -11.64 -7.17 17.53
N ASP A 287 -10.87 -7.10 16.44
CA ASP A 287 -11.46 -7.23 15.10
C ASP A 287 -12.04 -8.63 14.89
N LYS A 288 -13.16 -8.72 14.17
CA LYS A 288 -13.80 -9.99 13.84
C LYS A 288 -13.66 -10.28 12.36
N LEU A 289 -13.33 -11.53 12.05
CA LEU A 289 -13.08 -12.01 10.70
C LEU A 289 -13.89 -13.28 10.45
N LYS A 290 -14.31 -13.48 9.20
CA LYS A 290 -14.95 -14.71 8.72
C LYS A 290 -13.90 -15.60 8.09
N VAL A 291 -13.98 -16.90 8.35
CA VAL A 291 -13.10 -17.91 7.76
C VAL A 291 -13.91 -18.88 6.93
N PHE A 292 -13.39 -19.21 5.75
CA PHE A 292 -14.01 -20.13 4.80
C PHE A 292 -12.97 -21.13 4.28
N ASN A 293 -13.32 -22.41 4.31
CA ASN A 293 -12.50 -23.42 3.63
C ASN A 293 -12.77 -23.32 2.13
N GLU A 294 -11.71 -23.38 1.32
CA GLU A 294 -11.80 -23.32 -0.14
C GLU A 294 -11.16 -24.56 -0.76
N THR A 295 -11.67 -24.94 -1.94
CA THR A 295 -11.00 -25.86 -2.85
C THR A 295 -10.65 -25.12 -4.13
N HIS A 296 -9.48 -25.39 -4.67
CA HIS A 296 -8.91 -24.67 -5.81
C HIS A 296 -8.77 -25.58 -7.01
N THR A 297 -9.00 -25.01 -8.20
CA THR A 297 -8.74 -25.67 -9.48
C THR A 297 -7.62 -24.92 -10.18
N TRP A 298 -6.59 -25.65 -10.58
CA TRP A 298 -5.38 -25.11 -11.18
C TRP A 298 -5.21 -25.60 -12.62
N LYS A 299 -4.66 -24.73 -13.47
CA LYS A 299 -4.07 -25.12 -14.75
C LYS A 299 -2.57 -25.32 -14.54
N GLY A 300 -2.13 -26.57 -14.66
CA GLY A 300 -0.77 -26.99 -14.32
C GLY A 300 -0.67 -27.56 -12.91
N GLU A 301 0.55 -27.74 -12.41
CA GLU A 301 0.78 -28.20 -11.04
C GLU A 301 0.34 -27.12 -10.05
N ALA A 302 -0.40 -27.49 -9.00
CA ALA A 302 -0.83 -26.53 -8.00
C ALA A 302 0.37 -25.82 -7.36
N CYS A 303 0.29 -24.49 -7.28
CA CYS A 303 1.36 -23.65 -6.74
C CYS A 303 2.73 -23.71 -7.46
N GLY A 304 2.81 -24.30 -8.67
CA GLY A 304 4.02 -24.27 -9.51
C GLY A 304 4.27 -22.90 -10.17
N ASP A 305 5.48 -22.67 -10.66
CA ASP A 305 5.90 -21.38 -11.25
C ASP A 305 5.06 -20.94 -12.45
N SER A 306 4.63 -21.91 -13.28
CA SER A 306 3.76 -21.67 -14.44
C SER A 306 2.28 -21.92 -14.16
N SER A 307 1.90 -22.11 -12.90
CA SER A 307 0.54 -22.45 -12.49
C SER A 307 -0.39 -21.24 -12.59
N VAL A 308 -1.60 -21.46 -13.09
CA VAL A 308 -2.66 -20.44 -13.15
C VAL A 308 -3.87 -20.96 -12.39
N LEU A 309 -4.38 -20.16 -11.46
CA LEU A 309 -5.61 -20.47 -10.74
C LEU A 309 -6.80 -20.26 -11.69
N THR A 310 -7.55 -21.31 -11.97
CA THR A 310 -8.72 -21.24 -12.86
C THR A 310 -10.04 -21.16 -12.11
N GLY A 311 -10.06 -21.50 -10.82
CA GLY A 311 -11.23 -21.34 -9.97
C GLY A 311 -10.97 -21.62 -8.50
N SER A 312 -11.77 -21.02 -7.64
CA SER A 312 -11.84 -21.28 -6.20
C SER A 312 -13.31 -21.42 -5.80
N ILE A 313 -13.63 -22.45 -5.03
CA ILE A 313 -14.98 -22.69 -4.53
C ILE A 313 -14.89 -22.77 -3.00
N ILE A 314 -15.70 -21.97 -2.32
CA ILE A 314 -15.90 -22.09 -0.87
C ILE A 314 -16.66 -23.40 -0.62
N VAL A 315 -16.06 -24.31 0.14
CA VAL A 315 -16.64 -25.62 0.47
C VAL A 315 -17.29 -25.66 1.85
N SER A 316 -17.00 -24.69 2.71
CA SER A 316 -17.73 -24.47 3.96
C SER A 316 -19.05 -23.73 3.71
N ASP A 317 -20.02 -23.85 4.62
CA ASP A 317 -21.27 -23.09 4.52
C ASP A 317 -21.02 -21.57 4.54
N ILE A 318 -21.38 -20.87 3.46
CA ILE A 318 -21.23 -19.41 3.35
C ILE A 318 -22.17 -18.68 4.31
N SER A 319 -23.34 -19.27 4.60
CA SER A 319 -24.33 -18.72 5.52
C SER A 319 -23.96 -18.91 6.99
N ASP A 320 -23.06 -19.86 7.27
CA ASP A 320 -22.53 -20.15 8.60
C ASP A 320 -20.98 -20.25 8.58
N PRO A 321 -20.26 -19.14 8.39
CA PRO A 321 -18.80 -19.15 8.45
C PRO A 321 -18.28 -19.30 9.87
N TRP A 322 -17.04 -19.75 10.03
CA TRP A 322 -16.34 -19.55 11.30
C TRP A 322 -16.07 -18.07 11.51
N ILE A 323 -16.32 -17.61 12.72
CA ILE A 323 -16.02 -16.26 13.20
C ILE A 323 -14.83 -16.36 14.14
N ILE A 324 -13.77 -15.64 13.78
CA ILE A 324 -12.59 -15.50 14.63
C ILE A 324 -12.48 -14.05 15.11
N GLU A 325 -11.98 -13.86 16.33
CA GLU A 325 -11.69 -12.54 16.89
C GLU A 325 -10.18 -12.42 17.12
N VAL A 326 -9.57 -11.38 16.58
CA VAL A 326 -8.14 -11.10 16.75
C VAL A 326 -7.88 -10.84 18.23
N GLU A 327 -7.05 -11.66 18.85
CA GLU A 327 -6.64 -11.49 20.24
C GLU A 327 -5.36 -10.65 20.31
N GLU A 328 -4.43 -10.92 19.39
CA GLU A 328 -3.15 -10.23 19.30
C GLU A 328 -2.81 -10.00 17.82
N ALA A 329 -2.65 -8.74 17.43
CA ALA A 329 -2.15 -8.35 16.10
C ALA A 329 -0.66 -8.02 16.24
N GLY A 330 0.22 -8.96 15.87
CA GLY A 330 1.65 -8.67 15.82
C GLY A 330 2.05 -8.10 14.46
N ASP A 331 3.36 -8.01 14.19
CA ASP A 331 3.86 -7.25 13.04
C ASP A 331 3.56 -7.86 11.67
N LEU A 332 3.44 -9.19 11.57
CA LEU A 332 3.30 -9.91 10.30
C LEU A 332 2.21 -10.99 10.29
N LEU A 333 1.74 -11.36 11.48
CA LEU A 333 0.73 -12.37 11.75
C LEU A 333 -0.19 -11.83 12.85
N SER A 334 -1.40 -12.38 12.90
CA SER A 334 -2.32 -12.20 14.02
C SER A 334 -2.73 -13.53 14.63
N ARG A 335 -2.79 -13.60 15.96
CA ARG A 335 -3.42 -14.70 16.70
C ARG A 335 -4.88 -14.35 16.93
N ALA A 336 -5.78 -15.28 16.61
CA ALA A 336 -7.21 -15.10 16.80
C ALA A 336 -7.83 -16.31 17.48
N LYS A 337 -8.83 -16.05 18.32
CA LYS A 337 -9.67 -17.08 18.96
C LYS A 337 -10.88 -17.39 18.07
N VAL A 338 -11.29 -18.65 18.02
CA VAL A 338 -12.50 -19.09 17.31
C VAL A 338 -13.70 -18.89 18.23
N LEU A 339 -14.71 -18.12 17.78
CA LEU A 339 -15.89 -17.79 18.59
C LEU A 339 -17.02 -18.82 18.48
N ASN A 340 -17.13 -19.50 17.35
CA ASN A 340 -18.12 -20.54 17.06
C ASN A 340 -17.42 -21.82 16.58
N PRO A 341 -16.74 -22.56 17.47
CA PRO A 341 -16.14 -23.84 17.11
C PRO A 341 -17.24 -24.80 16.61
N LYS A 342 -16.94 -25.55 15.55
CA LYS A 342 -17.84 -26.55 14.97
C LYS A 342 -17.29 -27.94 15.29
N GLU A 343 -18.10 -28.80 15.89
CA GLU A 343 -17.63 -30.12 16.36
C GLU A 343 -17.25 -31.08 15.22
N SER A 344 -17.90 -30.96 14.06
CA SER A 344 -17.72 -31.86 12.92
C SER A 344 -16.82 -31.30 11.82
N GLU A 345 -16.30 -30.07 11.96
CA GLU A 345 -15.55 -29.40 10.91
C GLU A 345 -14.32 -28.68 11.48
N THR A 346 -13.22 -28.71 10.74
CA THR A 346 -11.98 -28.03 11.12
C THR A 346 -11.65 -26.92 10.14
N ILE A 347 -11.10 -25.80 10.65
CA ILE A 347 -10.53 -24.75 9.80
C ILE A 347 -9.24 -25.28 9.17
N SER A 348 -9.18 -25.28 7.85
CA SER A 348 -7.99 -25.73 7.11
C SER A 348 -6.90 -24.65 7.10
N VAL A 349 -5.63 -25.06 7.16
CA VAL A 349 -4.52 -24.16 6.82
C VAL A 349 -4.66 -23.76 5.34
N GLY A 350 -4.51 -22.46 5.05
CA GLY A 350 -4.80 -21.87 3.73
C GLY A 350 -6.26 -21.42 3.54
N ALA A 351 -7.14 -21.63 4.52
CA ALA A 351 -8.52 -21.13 4.48
C ALA A 351 -8.56 -19.61 4.25
N LEU A 352 -9.56 -19.17 3.49
CA LEU A 352 -9.82 -17.77 3.18
C LEU A 352 -10.29 -17.05 4.44
N VAL A 353 -9.71 -15.90 4.73
CA VAL A 353 -10.12 -15.02 5.83
C VAL A 353 -10.56 -13.69 5.26
N GLN A 354 -11.73 -13.20 5.68
CA GLN A 354 -12.27 -11.91 5.27
C GLN A 354 -12.67 -11.07 6.48
N LEU A 355 -12.57 -9.75 6.36
CA LEU A 355 -13.02 -8.86 7.43
C LEU A 355 -14.54 -8.94 7.60
N SER A 356 -14.99 -9.14 8.84
CA SER A 356 -16.42 -9.06 9.19
C SER A 356 -16.75 -7.71 9.79
N SER A 357 -15.98 -7.28 10.80
CA SER A 357 -16.20 -6.00 11.47
C SER A 357 -14.95 -5.56 12.21
N PHE A 358 -14.71 -4.26 12.24
CA PHE A 358 -13.67 -3.67 13.09
C PHE A 358 -14.10 -3.65 14.56
N VAL A 359 -13.10 -3.74 15.45
CA VAL A 359 -13.30 -3.36 16.86
C VAL A 359 -13.79 -1.92 16.94
N ALA A 360 -14.78 -1.67 17.81
CA ALA A 360 -15.29 -0.32 18.04
C ALA A 360 -14.17 0.61 18.54
N PRO A 361 -14.12 1.87 18.09
CA PRO A 361 -13.17 2.83 18.63
C PRO A 361 -13.42 3.00 20.14
N VAL A 362 -12.35 2.90 20.93
CA VAL A 362 -12.41 3.22 22.36
C VAL A 362 -12.67 4.73 22.46
N VAL A 363 -13.91 5.12 22.73
CA VAL A 363 -14.27 6.52 22.98
C VAL A 363 -13.67 6.89 24.34
N PRO A 364 -12.72 7.84 24.43
CA PRO A 364 -12.23 8.30 25.73
C PRO A 364 -13.41 8.81 26.56
N PRO A 365 -13.48 8.51 27.87
CA PRO A 365 -14.53 9.05 28.71
C PRO A 365 -14.52 10.57 28.59
N ALA A 366 -15.68 11.15 28.28
CA ALA A 366 -15.84 12.59 28.16
C ALA A 366 -15.29 13.22 29.44
N THR A 367 -14.25 14.03 29.30
CA THR A 367 -13.68 14.78 30.41
C THR A 367 -14.80 15.67 30.94
N THR A 368 -15.39 15.29 32.05
CA THR A 368 -16.35 16.13 32.75
C THR A 368 -15.58 17.36 33.20
N ALA A 369 -15.79 18.47 32.48
CA ALA A 369 -15.33 19.76 32.93
C ALA A 369 -15.90 19.97 34.33
N LYS A 370 -15.01 19.97 35.32
CA LYS A 370 -15.36 20.27 36.71
C LYS A 370 -15.85 21.73 36.72
N PRO A 371 -17.01 22.02 37.32
CA PRO A 371 -17.64 23.34 37.28
C PRO A 371 -16.77 24.43 37.90
#